data_AF-A0A9E2VKN0-F1
#
_entry.id   AF-A0A9E2VKN0-F1
#
_cell.length_a   1.000
_cell.length_b   1.000
_cell.length_c   1.000
_cell.angle_alpha   90.00
_cell.angle_beta   90.00
_cell.angle_gamma   90.00
#
_symmetry.space_group_name_H-M   'P 1'
#
loop_
_entity.id
_entity.type
_entity.pdbx_description
1 polymer ?
#
loop_
_entity_poly.entity_id
_entity_poly.type
_entity_poly.pdbx_seq_one_letter_code
_entity_poly.pdbx_strand_id
1 'polypeptide(L)'
;MWWWFALLAVVAALAIHLAWWRRCRQLRDAWAHEREAAAASRARHQQGLARDQAQLAALFDSMVEGVLLLDANGRIRLVNQALEKLFGLTGDIRGATIMEAFRWHALQELVRRAAAEPPVVEVELEPPGLKDRCLQVNATTVGGRAGQPPEIILVFHDLTRLKQ
;
A
#
# COMPACT_ATOMS: atom_id res chain seq x y z
N MET A 1 -76.81 18.96 -12.59
CA MET A 1 -75.66 19.83 -12.93
C MET A 1 -74.36 19.49 -12.19
N TRP A 2 -74.36 18.82 -11.04
CA TRP A 2 -73.13 18.47 -10.28
C TRP A 2 -72.23 17.38 -10.90
N TRP A 3 -72.79 16.47 -11.68
CA TRP A 3 -72.08 15.30 -12.23
C TRP A 3 -70.98 15.66 -13.25
N TRP A 4 -71.08 16.82 -13.90
CA TRP A 4 -70.08 17.31 -14.86
C TRP A 4 -68.78 17.73 -14.17
N PHE A 5 -68.86 18.32 -12.97
CA PHE A 5 -67.67 18.73 -12.20
C PHE A 5 -66.90 17.54 -11.65
N ALA A 6 -67.60 16.50 -11.21
CA ALA A 6 -66.97 15.27 -10.73
C ALA A 6 -66.19 14.55 -11.86
N LEU A 7 -66.77 14.48 -13.06
CA LEU A 7 -66.10 13.88 -14.22
C LEU A 7 -64.85 14.67 -14.63
N LEU A 8 -64.94 16.00 -14.64
CA LEU A 8 -63.83 16.88 -15.01
C LEU A 8 -62.66 16.79 -14.01
N ALA A 9 -62.97 16.67 -12.71
CA ALA A 9 -61.95 16.48 -11.67
C ALA A 9 -61.19 15.15 -11.82
N VAL A 10 -61.86 14.05 -12.17
CA VAL A 10 -61.22 12.74 -12.37
C VAL A 10 -60.28 12.76 -13.59
N VAL A 11 -60.71 13.39 -14.68
CA VAL A 11 -59.88 13.53 -15.89
C VAL A 11 -58.64 14.38 -15.59
N ALA A 12 -58.78 15.48 -14.85
CA ALA A 12 -57.66 16.31 -14.43
C ALA A 12 -56.69 15.53 -13.52
N ALA A 13 -57.19 14.74 -12.57
CA ALA A 13 -56.38 13.91 -11.69
C ALA A 13 -55.61 12.82 -12.45
N LEU A 14 -56.25 12.14 -13.40
CA LEU A 14 -55.58 11.16 -14.27
C LEU A 14 -54.52 11.81 -15.16
N ALA A 15 -54.80 12.98 -15.72
CA ALA A 15 -53.82 13.74 -16.52
C ALA A 15 -52.60 14.15 -15.67
N ILE A 16 -52.83 14.65 -14.45
CA ILE A 16 -51.75 14.99 -13.50
C ILE A 16 -50.98 13.74 -13.09
N HIS A 17 -51.66 12.63 -12.80
CA HIS A 17 -51.01 11.37 -12.40
C HIS A 17 -50.16 10.80 -13.54
N LEU A 18 -50.66 10.80 -14.77
CA LEU A 18 -49.91 10.34 -15.96
C LEU A 18 -48.74 11.28 -16.29
N ALA A 19 -48.94 12.60 -16.17
CA ALA A 19 -47.87 13.58 -16.35
C ALA A 19 -46.79 13.44 -15.28
N TRP A 20 -47.17 13.23 -14.02
CA TRP A 20 -46.27 12.93 -12.92
C TRP A 20 -45.54 11.61 -13.13
N TRP A 21 -46.22 10.58 -13.62
CA TRP A 21 -45.63 9.28 -13.90
C TRP A 21 -44.63 9.33 -15.07
N ARG A 22 -44.94 10.11 -16.12
CA ARG A 22 -44.01 10.42 -17.23
C ARG A 22 -42.80 11.24 -16.75
N ARG A 23 -43.02 12.28 -15.95
CA ARG A 23 -41.96 13.16 -15.42
C ARG A 23 -41.02 12.38 -14.47
N CYS A 24 -41.56 11.55 -13.59
CA CYS A 24 -40.78 10.67 -12.72
C CYS A 24 -40.04 9.58 -13.51
N ARG A 25 -40.55 9.10 -14.65
CA ARG A 25 -39.77 8.21 -15.53
C ARG A 25 -38.54 8.93 -16.09
N GLN A 26 -38.71 10.13 -16.65
CA GLN A 26 -37.60 10.91 -17.22
C GLN A 26 -36.53 11.28 -16.19
N LEU A 27 -36.92 11.65 -14.97
CA LEU A 27 -35.97 11.97 -13.89
C LEU A 27 -35.20 10.73 -13.41
N ARG A 28 -35.84 9.55 -13.41
CA ARG A 28 -35.18 8.30 -13.02
C ARG A 28 -34.07 7.90 -14.01
N ASP A 29 -34.31 8.08 -15.31
CA ASP A 29 -33.32 7.73 -16.34
C ASP A 29 -32.13 8.71 -16.33
N ALA A 30 -32.40 10.00 -16.11
CA ALA A 30 -31.34 11.01 -15.98
C ALA A 30 -30.42 10.75 -14.77
N TRP A 31 -30.99 10.36 -13.62
CA TRP A 31 -30.21 10.01 -12.44
C TRP A 31 -29.44 8.70 -12.58
N ALA A 32 -29.92 7.75 -13.40
CA ALA A 32 -29.20 6.51 -13.66
C ALA A 32 -27.87 6.77 -14.39
N HIS A 33 -27.89 7.57 -15.46
CA HIS A 33 -26.69 7.91 -16.22
C HIS A 33 -25.65 8.67 -15.41
N GLU A 34 -26.07 9.60 -14.55
CA GLU A 34 -25.15 10.36 -13.70
C GLU A 34 -24.47 9.46 -12.66
N ARG A 35 -25.23 8.52 -12.07
CA ARG A 35 -24.69 7.54 -11.12
C ARG A 35 -23.75 6.54 -11.80
N GLU A 36 -24.08 6.08 -13.01
CA GLU A 36 -23.23 5.19 -13.79
C GLU A 36 -21.92 5.87 -14.20
N ALA A 37 -21.97 7.12 -14.66
CA ALA A 37 -20.77 7.89 -15.02
C ALA A 37 -19.88 8.14 -13.78
N ALA A 38 -20.49 8.50 -12.64
CA ALA A 38 -19.76 8.66 -11.38
C ALA A 38 -19.15 7.34 -10.89
N ALA A 39 -19.88 6.23 -10.99
CA ALA A 39 -19.39 4.91 -10.62
C ALA A 39 -18.24 4.46 -11.54
N ALA A 40 -18.35 4.67 -12.85
CA ALA A 40 -17.30 4.35 -13.81
C ALA A 40 -16.03 5.17 -13.56
N SER A 41 -16.16 6.46 -13.27
CA SER A 41 -15.03 7.32 -12.92
C SER A 41 -14.33 6.84 -11.64
N ARG A 42 -15.10 6.53 -10.60
CA ARG A 42 -14.56 5.96 -9.35
C ARG A 42 -13.85 4.63 -9.58
N ALA A 43 -14.45 3.73 -10.36
CA ALA A 43 -13.86 2.44 -10.68
C ALA A 43 -12.54 2.59 -11.44
N ARG A 44 -12.47 3.49 -12.43
CA ARG A 44 -11.23 3.79 -13.16
C ARG A 44 -10.14 4.32 -12.23
N HIS A 45 -10.49 5.22 -11.33
CA HIS A 45 -9.54 5.78 -10.37
C HIS A 45 -9.00 4.71 -9.41
N GLN A 46 -9.88 3.87 -8.87
CA GLN A 46 -9.48 2.75 -8.01
C GLN A 46 -8.62 1.73 -8.74
N GLN A 47 -8.93 1.41 -10.00
CA GLN A 47 -8.12 0.51 -10.82
C GLN A 47 -6.74 1.10 -11.11
N GLY A 48 -6.64 2.41 -11.37
CA GLY A 48 -5.35 3.10 -11.53
C GLY A 48 -4.48 2.96 -10.28
N LEU A 49 -5.04 3.31 -9.11
CA LEU A 49 -4.33 3.20 -7.83
C LEU A 49 -3.90 1.76 -7.52
N ALA A 50 -4.78 0.78 -7.74
CA ALA A 50 -4.45 -0.63 -7.52
C ALA A 50 -3.33 -1.10 -8.46
N ARG A 51 -3.33 -0.64 -9.72
CA ARG A 51 -2.28 -0.96 -10.70
C ARG A 51 -0.94 -0.36 -10.30
N ASP A 52 -0.92 0.90 -9.88
CA ASP A 52 0.30 1.57 -9.43
C ASP A 52 0.89 0.90 -8.19
N GLN A 53 0.04 0.53 -7.22
CA GLN A 53 0.45 -0.23 -6.02
C GLN A 53 1.02 -1.60 -6.37
N ALA A 54 0.37 -2.34 -7.27
CA ALA A 54 0.85 -3.64 -7.72
C ALA A 54 2.18 -3.52 -8.46
N GLN A 55 2.36 -2.47 -9.26
CA GLN A 55 3.62 -2.22 -9.96
C GLN A 55 4.75 -1.90 -8.98
N LEU A 56 4.52 -1.07 -7.97
CA LEU A 56 5.52 -0.77 -6.94
C LEU A 56 5.90 -2.01 -6.13
N ALA A 57 4.93 -2.84 -5.75
CA ALA A 57 5.19 -4.10 -5.06
C ALA A 57 6.03 -5.06 -5.92
N ALA A 58 5.67 -5.21 -7.20
CA ALA A 58 6.42 -6.04 -8.13
C ALA A 58 7.86 -5.53 -8.33
N LEU A 59 8.07 -4.21 -8.41
CA LEU A 59 9.40 -3.62 -8.52
C LEU A 59 10.23 -3.91 -7.27
N PHE A 60 9.67 -3.68 -6.08
CA PHE A 60 10.31 -3.97 -4.79
C PHE A 60 10.72 -5.44 -4.64
N ASP A 61 9.85 -6.37 -5.06
CA ASP A 61 10.12 -7.82 -5.02
C ASP A 61 11.08 -8.30 -6.12
N SER A 62 11.18 -7.56 -7.24
CA SER A 62 12.11 -7.89 -8.33
C SER A 62 13.56 -7.45 -8.07
N MET A 63 13.79 -6.60 -7.04
CA MET A 63 15.14 -6.15 -6.68
C MET A 63 16.01 -7.34 -6.28
N VAL A 64 17.26 -7.36 -6.76
CA VAL A 64 18.23 -8.40 -6.42
C VAL A 64 18.78 -8.20 -5.00
N GLU A 65 18.85 -6.96 -4.56
CA GLU A 65 19.31 -6.57 -3.24
C GLU A 65 18.24 -6.85 -2.20
N GLY A 66 18.64 -7.30 -1.02
CA GLY A 66 17.71 -7.46 0.10
C GLY A 66 17.31 -6.08 0.62
N VAL A 67 16.02 -5.81 0.80
CA VAL A 67 15.54 -4.52 1.33
C VAL A 67 14.61 -4.77 2.51
N LEU A 68 14.84 -4.01 3.58
CA LEU A 68 14.07 -4.05 4.82
C LEU A 68 13.67 -2.62 5.22
N LEU A 69 12.39 -2.41 5.53
CA LEU A 69 11.88 -1.15 6.07
C LEU A 69 11.44 -1.39 7.51
N LEU A 70 11.90 -0.53 8.42
CA LEU A 70 11.52 -0.54 9.82
C LEU A 70 10.71 0.71 10.18
N ASP A 71 9.75 0.55 11.08
CA ASP A 71 9.07 1.68 11.71
C ASP A 71 9.99 2.40 12.74
N ALA A 72 9.49 3.48 13.33
CA ALA A 72 10.24 4.26 14.34
C ALA A 72 10.58 3.47 15.63
N ASN A 73 9.93 2.32 15.86
CA ASN A 73 10.22 1.44 16.99
C ASN A 73 11.17 0.30 16.61
N GLY A 74 11.69 0.28 15.37
CA GLY A 74 12.56 -0.78 14.88
C GLY A 74 11.83 -2.08 14.56
N ARG A 75 10.51 -2.03 14.32
CA ARG A 75 9.71 -3.20 13.89
C ARG A 75 9.63 -3.25 12.37
N ILE A 76 9.65 -4.46 11.83
CA ILE A 76 9.67 -4.70 10.40
C ILE A 76 8.32 -4.30 9.79
N ARG A 77 8.34 -3.32 8.90
CA ARG A 77 7.17 -2.85 8.15
C ARG A 77 7.08 -3.51 6.78
N LEU A 78 8.20 -3.60 6.07
CA LEU A 78 8.31 -4.27 4.77
C LEU A 78 9.62 -5.04 4.68
N VAL A 79 9.59 -6.13 3.93
CA VAL A 79 10.75 -6.94 3.55
C VAL A 79 10.52 -7.43 2.12
N ASN A 80 11.54 -7.36 1.27
CA ASN A 80 11.41 -7.85 -0.10
C ASN A 80 11.75 -9.34 -0.22
N GLN A 81 11.31 -9.93 -1.33
CA GLN A 81 11.54 -11.35 -1.60
C GLN A 81 13.04 -11.73 -1.65
N ALA A 82 13.93 -10.83 -2.07
CA ALA A 82 15.37 -11.11 -2.09
C ALA A 82 15.93 -11.34 -0.67
N LEU A 83 15.53 -10.51 0.30
CA LEU A 83 15.96 -10.67 1.68
C LEU A 83 15.37 -11.94 2.32
N GLU A 84 14.09 -12.24 2.04
CA GLU A 84 13.46 -13.48 2.49
C GLU A 84 14.22 -14.71 1.99
N LYS A 85 14.59 -14.73 0.71
CA LYS A 85 15.39 -15.81 0.10
C LYS A 85 16.80 -15.89 0.70
N LEU A 86 17.45 -14.75 0.92
CA LEU A 86 18.81 -14.68 1.47
C LEU A 86 18.89 -15.28 2.87
N PHE A 87 17.88 -15.04 3.71
CA PHE A 87 17.83 -15.53 5.09
C PHE A 87 16.95 -16.79 5.28
N GLY A 88 16.36 -17.32 4.22
CA GLY A 88 15.49 -18.50 4.28
C GLY A 88 14.23 -18.29 5.14
N LEU A 89 13.66 -17.09 5.11
CA LEU A 89 12.50 -16.72 5.92
C LEU A 89 11.23 -17.34 5.30
N THR A 90 10.54 -18.20 6.04
CA THR A 90 9.36 -18.94 5.56
C THR A 90 8.04 -18.47 6.20
N GLY A 91 8.03 -17.32 6.87
CA GLY A 91 6.86 -16.80 7.58
C GLY A 91 6.78 -15.28 7.56
N ASP A 92 5.62 -14.76 7.94
CA ASP A 92 5.41 -13.32 8.03
C ASP A 92 6.14 -12.74 9.25
N ILE A 93 7.21 -11.99 8.98
CA ILE A 93 8.01 -11.30 9.99
C ILE A 93 7.57 -9.85 10.22
N ARG A 94 6.51 -9.38 9.55
CA ARG A 94 6.01 -8.01 9.72
C ARG A 94 5.53 -7.80 11.16
N GLY A 95 5.89 -6.65 11.73
CA GLY A 95 5.64 -6.30 13.13
C GLY A 95 6.65 -6.89 14.12
N ALA A 96 7.45 -7.88 13.72
CA ALA A 96 8.54 -8.40 14.54
C ALA A 96 9.70 -7.41 14.59
N THR A 97 10.47 -7.47 15.67
CA THR A 97 11.75 -6.77 15.81
C THR A 97 12.85 -7.49 15.05
N ILE A 98 13.95 -6.79 14.74
CA ILE A 98 15.14 -7.40 14.12
C ILE A 98 15.64 -8.62 14.89
N MET A 99 15.61 -8.56 16.22
CA MET A 99 16.08 -9.66 17.06
C MET A 99 15.14 -10.87 17.04
N GLU A 100 13.84 -10.66 16.90
CA GLU A 100 12.88 -11.76 16.73
C GLU A 100 13.04 -12.45 15.37
N ALA A 101 13.25 -11.67 14.31
CA ALA A 101 13.31 -12.18 12.93
C ALA A 101 14.68 -12.76 12.55
N PHE A 102 15.78 -12.03 12.81
CA PHE A 102 17.12 -12.40 12.33
C PHE A 102 18.06 -12.89 13.44
N ARG A 103 17.73 -12.62 14.71
CA ARG A 103 18.58 -12.93 15.88
C ARG A 103 20.04 -12.47 15.71
N TRP A 104 20.23 -11.32 15.07
CA TRP A 104 21.54 -10.83 14.66
C TRP A 104 21.89 -9.53 15.39
N HIS A 105 22.72 -9.64 16.42
CA HIS A 105 23.10 -8.50 17.27
C HIS A 105 23.79 -7.37 16.49
N ALA A 106 24.66 -7.69 15.52
CA ALA A 106 25.36 -6.66 14.75
C ALA A 106 24.39 -5.84 13.88
N LEU A 107 23.35 -6.46 13.33
CA LEU A 107 22.30 -5.77 12.59
C LEU A 107 21.46 -4.85 13.50
N GLN A 108 21.13 -5.31 14.71
CA GLN A 108 20.42 -4.47 15.70
C GLN A 108 21.24 -3.23 16.07
N GLU A 109 22.56 -3.37 16.21
CA GLU A 109 23.44 -2.24 16.49
C GLU A 109 23.52 -1.26 15.31
N LEU A 110 23.55 -1.77 14.07
CA LEU A 110 23.49 -0.95 12.86
C LEU A 110 22.21 -0.10 12.84
N VAL A 111 21.06 -0.70 13.12
CA VAL A 111 19.76 0.00 13.17
C VAL A 111 19.77 1.08 14.24
N ARG A 112 20.29 0.78 15.44
CA ARG A 112 20.44 1.74 16.53
C ARG A 112 21.30 2.94 16.13
N ARG A 113 22.42 2.69 15.45
CA ARG A 113 23.31 3.75 14.93
C ARG A 113 22.63 4.59 13.85
N ALA A 114 21.94 3.96 12.91
CA ALA A 114 21.23 4.66 11.83
C ALA A 114 20.08 5.54 12.35
N ALA A 115 19.42 5.14 13.44
CA ALA A 115 18.41 5.95 14.10
C ALA A 115 18.97 7.23 14.75
N ALA A 116 20.21 7.17 15.25
CA ALA A 116 20.86 8.29 15.94
C ALA A 116 21.61 9.23 14.98
N GLU A 117 22.33 8.67 14.00
CA GLU A 117 23.22 9.42 13.10
C GLU A 117 23.14 8.87 11.65
N PRO A 118 22.08 9.19 10.91
CA PRO A 118 21.91 8.76 9.52
C PRO A 118 22.68 9.67 8.52
N PRO A 119 23.14 9.14 7.35
CA PRO A 119 23.11 7.75 6.93
C PRO A 119 24.30 6.93 7.47
N VAL A 120 24.09 5.63 7.68
CA VAL A 120 25.15 4.65 7.96
C VAL A 120 25.39 3.84 6.69
N VAL A 121 26.59 3.91 6.14
CA VAL A 121 26.92 3.37 4.81
C VAL A 121 28.08 2.39 4.93
N GLU A 122 28.09 1.37 4.06
CA GLU A 122 29.17 0.41 3.83
C GLU A 122 29.58 -0.44 5.06
N VAL A 123 28.61 -0.88 5.87
CA VAL A 123 28.93 -1.78 6.98
C VAL A 123 28.89 -3.22 6.50
N GLU A 124 30.06 -3.83 6.39
CA GLU A 124 30.19 -5.26 6.08
C GLU A 124 29.91 -6.10 7.32
N LEU A 125 28.97 -7.03 7.20
CA LEU A 125 28.55 -7.91 8.27
C LEU A 125 28.47 -9.36 7.79
N GLU A 126 28.83 -10.29 8.67
CA GLU A 126 28.69 -11.73 8.45
C GLU A 126 27.41 -12.24 9.15
N PRO A 127 26.40 -12.68 8.39
CA PRO A 127 25.14 -13.12 8.96
C PRO A 127 25.29 -14.42 9.77
N PRO A 128 24.69 -14.53 10.96
CA PRO A 128 24.78 -15.71 11.79
C PRO A 128 24.10 -16.90 11.10
N GLY A 129 24.79 -18.05 11.10
CA GLY A 129 24.28 -19.30 10.51
C GLY A 129 24.48 -19.43 8.99
N LEU A 130 24.90 -18.36 8.31
CA LEU A 130 25.20 -18.33 6.88
C LEU A 130 26.72 -18.26 6.68
N LYS A 131 27.38 -19.43 6.72
CA LYS A 131 28.84 -19.53 6.53
C LYS A 131 29.24 -19.04 5.14
N ASP A 132 30.40 -18.38 5.06
CA ASP A 132 30.99 -17.87 3.82
C ASP A 132 30.07 -16.91 3.06
N ARG A 133 29.27 -16.12 3.78
CA ARG A 133 28.48 -15.01 3.24
C ARG A 133 28.97 -13.70 3.83
N CYS A 134 29.21 -12.72 2.96
CA CYS A 134 29.54 -11.36 3.36
C CYS A 134 28.47 -10.41 2.83
N LEU A 135 27.77 -9.71 3.72
CA LEU A 135 26.74 -8.76 3.35
C LEU A 135 27.24 -7.34 3.64
N GLN A 136 27.17 -6.47 2.65
CA GLN A 136 27.28 -5.03 2.88
C GLN A 136 25.88 -4.49 3.17
N VAL A 137 25.72 -3.83 4.31
CA VAL A 137 24.45 -3.27 4.75
C VAL A 137 24.54 -1.76 4.82
N ASN A 138 23.66 -1.10 4.08
CA ASN A 138 23.45 0.34 4.12
C ASN A 138 22.17 0.62 4.88
N ALA A 139 22.18 1.59 5.80
CA ALA A 139 21.03 1.97 6.59
C ALA A 139 20.82 3.48 6.56
N THR A 140 19.61 3.90 6.21
CA THR A 140 19.25 5.32 6.14
C THR A 140 17.86 5.55 6.69
N THR A 141 17.61 6.74 7.24
CA THR A 141 16.28 7.12 7.70
C THR A 141 15.50 7.80 6.57
N VAL A 142 14.23 7.43 6.42
CA VAL A 142 13.29 8.01 5.46
C VAL A 142 12.05 8.48 6.22
N GLY A 143 11.54 9.66 5.87
CA GLY A 143 10.52 10.31 6.67
C GLY A 143 11.12 10.95 7.93
N GLY A 144 10.52 12.06 8.36
CA GLY A 144 11.10 12.93 9.39
C GLY A 144 10.86 14.43 9.16
N ARG A 145 10.13 14.80 8.10
CA ARG A 145 9.59 16.16 7.90
C ARG A 145 8.07 16.10 7.80
N ALA A 146 7.40 16.98 8.55
CA ALA A 146 5.96 17.17 8.61
C ALA A 146 5.12 15.91 8.98
N GLY A 147 5.13 15.55 10.27
CA GLY A 147 4.06 14.73 10.88
C GLY A 147 4.12 13.22 10.68
N GLN A 148 5.08 12.68 9.93
CA GLN A 148 5.33 11.23 9.87
C GLN A 148 6.54 10.84 10.72
N PRO A 149 6.42 9.75 11.52
CA PRO A 149 7.54 9.23 12.29
C PRO A 149 8.65 8.76 11.34
N PRO A 150 9.94 8.92 11.71
CA PRO A 150 11.05 8.47 10.88
C PRO A 150 11.06 6.95 10.77
N GLU A 151 11.24 6.45 9.57
CA GLU A 151 11.39 5.04 9.24
C GLU A 151 12.85 4.75 8.86
N ILE A 152 13.29 3.50 8.99
CA ILE A 152 14.67 3.12 8.66
C ILE A 152 14.62 2.14 7.49
N ILE A 153 15.31 2.47 6.40
CA ILE A 153 15.51 1.57 5.27
C ILE A 153 16.90 0.94 5.41
N LEU A 154 16.95 -0.38 5.29
CA LEU A 154 18.18 -1.14 5.18
C LEU A 154 18.23 -1.81 3.81
N VAL A 155 19.38 -1.71 3.16
CA VAL A 155 19.68 -2.37 1.89
C VAL A 155 20.87 -3.29 2.10
N PHE A 156 20.71 -4.55 1.69
CA PHE A 156 21.65 -5.63 1.85
C PHE A 156 22.19 -6.05 0.48
N HIS A 157 23.50 -5.86 0.28
CA HIS A 157 24.21 -6.31 -0.90
C HIS A 157 25.01 -7.57 -0.56
N ASP A 158 24.79 -8.65 -1.30
CA ASP A 158 25.58 -9.88 -1.16
C ASP A 158 26.91 -9.74 -1.91
N LEU A 159 27.99 -9.54 -1.18
CA LEU A 159 29.35 -9.38 -1.71
C LEU A 159 30.13 -10.70 -1.75
N THR A 160 29.48 -11.85 -1.51
CA THR A 160 30.16 -13.14 -1.39
C THR A 160 31.01 -13.49 -2.61
N ARG A 161 30.57 -13.12 -3.82
CA ARG A 161 31.31 -13.39 -5.07
C ARG A 161 32.52 -12.49 -5.28
N LEU A 162 32.57 -11.34 -4.62
CA LEU A 162 33.63 -10.34 -4.79
C LEU A 162 34.82 -10.55 -3.83
N LYS A 163 34.62 -11.35 -2.76
CA LYS A 163 35.65 -11.69 -1.78
C LYS A 163 36.31 -13.07 -2.00
N GLN A 164 35.98 -13.76 -3.10
CA GLN A 164 36.58 -15.05 -3.49
C GLN A 164 37.81 -14.86 -4.37
#